data_AF-A0A1V5AZV0-F1
#
_entry.id   AF-A0A1V5AZV0-F1
#
_cell.length_a   1.000
_cell.length_b   1.000
_cell.length_c   1.000
_cell.angle_alpha   90.00
_cell.angle_beta   90.00
_cell.angle_gamma   90.00
#
_symmetry.space_group_name_H-M   'P 1'
#
loop_
_entity.id
_entity.type
_entity.pdbx_description
1 polymer ?
#
loop_
_entity_poly.entity_id
_entity_poly.type
_entity_poly.pdbx_seq_one_letter_code
_entity_poly.pdbx_strand_id
1 'polypeptide(L)'
;MYAIESTGKLSELVEIMKEASLNAFRMGQKSISKNDVAAALEKLRMTFDRTLTEAHKKKLLEINKCKEAREEGPDSVLTRELLFSLTAVEYEDEEGRWCEIDPLLRPLVEKWSQSP
;
A
#
# COMPACT_ATOMS: atom_id res chain seq x y z
N MET A 1 0.93 16.44 -6.86
CA MET A 1 0.12 16.71 -5.65
C MET A 1 0.30 15.50 -4.76
N TYR A 2 0.92 15.63 -3.59
CA TYR A 2 1.06 14.51 -2.64
C TYR A 2 0.11 14.79 -1.48
N ALA A 3 -1.20 14.62 -1.70
CA ALA A 3 -1.98 14.07 -0.61
C ALA A 3 -1.33 12.71 -0.35
N ILE A 4 -1.02 12.37 0.89
CA ILE A 4 -0.71 10.97 1.19
C ILE A 4 -1.96 10.23 0.71
N GLU A 5 -1.85 9.46 -0.37
CA GLU A 5 -2.91 8.56 -0.86
C GLU A 5 -3.03 7.44 0.18
N SER A 6 -3.45 7.81 1.39
CA SER A 6 -3.79 6.91 2.46
C SER A 6 -5.21 6.52 2.20
N THR A 7 -5.41 5.23 2.00
CA THR A 7 -6.69 4.57 1.74
C THR A 7 -7.58 4.52 2.98
N GLY A 8 -7.40 5.47 3.92
CA GLY A 8 -8.19 5.64 5.13
C GLY A 8 -7.53 5.15 6.42
N LYS A 9 -6.30 4.63 6.37
CA LYS A 9 -5.59 4.16 7.58
C LYS A 9 -4.88 5.29 8.31
N LEU A 10 -5.56 5.82 9.32
CA LEU A 10 -4.99 6.83 10.22
C LEU A 10 -3.67 6.37 10.87
N SER A 11 -3.54 5.09 11.22
CA SER A 11 -2.30 4.55 11.80
C SER A 11 -1.10 4.69 10.86
N GLU A 12 -1.26 4.43 9.57
CA GLU A 12 -0.20 4.59 8.57
C GLU A 12 0.13 6.06 8.32
N LEU A 13 -0.89 6.91 8.26
CA LEU A 13 -0.69 8.36 8.17
C LEU A 13 0.14 8.89 9.35
N VAL A 14 -0.22 8.51 10.59
CA VAL A 14 0.51 8.88 11.81
C VAL A 14 1.93 8.32 11.78
N GLU A 15 2.13 7.10 11.30
CA GLU A 15 3.47 6.50 11.20
C GLU A 15 4.36 7.26 10.22
N ILE A 16 3.82 7.65 9.05
CA ILE A 16 4.54 8.45 8.06
C ILE A 16 4.90 9.82 8.64
N MET A 17 3.95 10.49 9.30
CA MET A 17 4.21 11.79 9.95
C MET A 17 5.28 11.69 11.03
N LYS A 18 5.22 10.64 11.86
CA LYS A 18 6.18 10.38 12.93
C LYS A 18 7.58 10.15 12.35
N GLU A 19 7.72 9.24 11.39
CA GLU A 19 9.01 8.90 10.80
C GLU A 19 9.61 10.09 10.02
N ALA A 20 8.79 10.81 9.25
CA ALA A 20 9.25 11.99 8.51
C ALA A 20 9.72 13.11 9.47
N SER A 21 9.03 13.31 10.59
CA SER A 21 9.45 14.25 11.63
C SER A 21 10.80 13.87 12.24
N LEU A 22 11.00 12.58 12.55
CA LEU A 22 12.27 12.08 13.08
C LEU A 22 13.41 12.24 12.07
N ASN A 23 13.16 11.98 10.80
CA ASN A 23 14.14 12.16 9.73
C ASN A 23 14.57 13.63 9.59
N ALA A 24 13.61 14.56 9.54
CA ALA A 24 13.89 15.99 9.48
C ALA A 24 14.69 16.48 10.70
N PHE A 25 14.31 16.03 11.91
CA PHE A 25 15.00 16.37 13.15
C PHE A 25 16.46 15.88 13.15
N ARG A 26 16.71 14.64 12.75
CA ARG A 26 18.07 14.06 12.66
C ARG A 26 18.97 14.84 11.70
N MET A 27 18.39 15.41 10.65
CA MET A 27 19.10 16.20 9.65
C MET A 27 19.25 17.69 10.03
N GLY A 28 18.80 18.09 11.23
CA GLY A 28 18.85 19.48 11.68
C GLY A 28 17.94 20.43 10.89
N GLN A 29 16.91 19.90 10.23
CA GLN A 29 15.97 20.68 9.43
C GLN A 29 14.92 21.35 10.32
N LYS A 30 14.45 22.54 9.91
CA LYS A 30 13.40 23.28 10.63
C LYS A 30 11.98 22.81 10.32
N SER A 31 11.81 22.03 9.26
CA SER A 31 10.52 21.55 8.76
C SER A 31 10.71 20.28 7.97
N ILE A 32 9.70 19.41 7.95
CA ILE A 32 9.67 18.20 7.13
C ILE A 32 9.80 18.56 5.65
N SER A 33 10.74 17.92 4.96
CA SER A 33 10.90 18.03 3.51
C SER A 33 10.20 16.88 2.78
N LYS A 34 10.08 17.00 1.45
CA LYS A 34 9.56 15.91 0.60
C LYS A 34 10.41 14.64 0.70
N ASN A 35 11.72 14.78 0.90
CA ASN A 35 12.62 13.64 0.98
C ASN A 35 12.40 12.84 2.26
N ASP A 36 12.05 13.50 3.37
CA ASP A 36 11.75 12.82 4.63
C ASP A 36 10.47 11.99 4.53
N VAL A 37 9.46 12.54 3.86
CA VAL A 37 8.20 11.83 3.57
C VAL A 37 8.45 10.66 2.62
N ALA A 38 9.23 10.86 1.56
CA ALA A 38 9.58 9.78 0.62
C ALA A 38 10.33 8.64 1.31
N ALA A 39 11.29 8.96 2.20
CA ALA A 39 12.01 7.96 2.99
C ALA A 39 11.09 7.22 3.97
N ALA A 40 10.14 7.92 4.61
CA ALA A 40 9.15 7.32 5.49
C ALA A 40 8.20 6.36 4.73
N LEU A 41 7.71 6.78 3.56
CA LEU A 41 6.89 5.95 2.68
C LEU A 41 7.64 4.70 2.23
N GLU A 42 8.92 4.83 1.85
CA GLU A 42 9.73 3.69 1.43
C GLU A 42 9.95 2.69 2.57
N LYS A 43 10.21 3.18 3.78
CA LYS A 43 10.31 2.33 4.97
C LYS A 43 9.01 1.55 5.23
N LEU A 44 7.85 2.21 5.08
CA LEU A 44 6.55 1.55 5.23
C LEU A 44 6.34 0.48 4.16
N ARG A 45 6.68 0.76 2.90
CA ARG A 45 6.66 -0.24 1.81
C ARG A 45 7.56 -1.43 2.12
N MET A 46 8.77 -1.22 2.65
CA MET A 46 9.65 -2.31 3.04
C MET A 46 9.05 -3.21 4.12
N THR A 47 8.23 -2.67 5.03
CA THR A 47 7.47 -3.48 5.98
C THR A 47 6.49 -4.40 5.25
N PHE A 48 5.69 -3.86 4.32
CA PHE A 48 4.77 -4.66 3.51
C PHE A 48 5.47 -5.74 2.68
N ASP A 49 6.58 -5.40 2.00
CA ASP A 49 7.36 -6.35 1.19
C ASP A 49 7.85 -7.56 2.01
N ARG A 50 8.13 -7.34 3.31
CA ARG A 50 8.57 -8.37 4.25
C ARG A 50 7.44 -9.17 4.88
N THR A 51 6.29 -8.55 5.12
CA THR A 51 5.16 -9.19 5.82
C THR A 51 4.19 -9.90 4.89
N LEU A 52 4.05 -9.41 3.64
CA LEU A 52 3.20 -10.06 2.64
C LEU A 52 3.88 -11.32 2.14
N THR A 53 3.16 -12.45 2.23
CA THR A 53 3.61 -13.73 1.67
C THR A 53 3.57 -13.70 0.14
N GLU A 54 4.24 -14.66 -0.52
CA GLU A 54 4.19 -14.76 -1.99
C GLU A 54 2.78 -14.96 -2.54
N ALA A 55 1.91 -15.64 -1.79
CA ALA A 55 0.49 -15.77 -2.14
C ALA A 55 -0.22 -14.41 -2.14
N HIS A 56 0.07 -13.56 -1.15
CA HIS A 56 -0.47 -12.19 -1.11
C HIS A 56 0.03 -11.36 -2.29
N LYS A 57 1.33 -11.41 -2.58
CA LYS A 57 1.94 -10.66 -3.70
C LYS A 57 1.35 -11.06 -5.03
N LYS A 58 1.20 -12.38 -5.27
CA LYS A 58 0.55 -12.91 -6.48
C LYS A 58 -0.89 -12.40 -6.61
N LYS A 59 -1.66 -12.43 -5.53
CA LYS A 59 -3.05 -11.93 -5.57
C LYS A 59 -3.14 -10.43 -5.79
N LEU A 60 -2.25 -9.64 -5.19
CA LEU A 60 -2.18 -8.20 -5.44
C LEU A 60 -1.83 -7.90 -6.90
N LEU A 61 -0.95 -8.69 -7.53
CA LEU A 61 -0.66 -8.58 -8.97
C LEU A 61 -1.89 -8.91 -9.83
N GLU A 62 -2.67 -9.92 -9.45
CA GLU A 62 -3.93 -10.26 -10.12
C GLU A 62 -4.97 -9.14 -9.99
N ILE A 63 -5.19 -8.61 -8.78
CA ILE A 63 -6.10 -7.48 -8.54
C ILE A 63 -5.67 -6.27 -9.37
N ASN A 64 -4.39 -5.91 -9.36
CA ASN A 64 -3.86 -4.79 -10.13
C ASN A 64 -4.11 -4.96 -11.64
N LYS A 65 -4.11 -6.19 -12.15
CA LYS A 65 -4.35 -6.47 -13.57
C LYS A 65 -5.83 -6.50 -13.93
N CYS A 66 -6.64 -7.18 -13.14
CA CYS A 66 -8.02 -7.53 -13.48
C CYS A 66 -9.06 -6.60 -12.86
N LYS A 67 -8.65 -5.74 -11.92
CA LYS A 67 -9.53 -4.85 -11.13
C LYS A 67 -10.64 -5.57 -10.36
N GLU A 68 -10.44 -6.86 -10.09
CA GLU A 68 -11.36 -7.70 -9.33
C GLU A 68 -10.65 -8.38 -8.17
N ALA A 69 -11.32 -8.40 -7.01
CA ALA A 69 -10.86 -9.10 -5.81
C ALA A 69 -11.86 -10.22 -5.49
N ARG A 70 -11.72 -11.37 -6.16
CA ARG A 70 -12.51 -12.58 -5.89
C ARG A 70 -11.64 -13.68 -5.27
N GLU A 71 -12.20 -14.38 -4.28
CA GLU A 71 -11.57 -15.58 -3.74
C GLU A 71 -11.56 -16.71 -4.78
N GLU A 72 -10.51 -17.53 -4.76
CA GLU A 72 -10.38 -18.70 -5.65
C GLU A 72 -11.35 -19.83 -5.28
N GLY A 73 -11.80 -19.87 -4.02
CA GLY A 73 -12.70 -20.87 -3.50
C GLY A 73 -13.19 -20.52 -2.08
N PRO A 74 -14.13 -21.30 -1.53
CA PRO A 74 -14.77 -21.00 -0.24
C PRO A 74 -13.81 -21.02 0.96
N ASP A 75 -12.71 -21.76 0.86
CA ASP A 75 -11.71 -21.87 1.92
C ASP A 75 -10.58 -20.83 1.81
N SER A 76 -10.55 -20.06 0.71
CA SER A 76 -9.58 -18.98 0.55
C SER A 76 -10.01 -17.77 1.35
N VAL A 77 -9.08 -17.23 2.13
CA VAL A 77 -9.29 -16.04 2.98
C VAL A 77 -8.44 -14.85 2.54
N LEU A 78 -7.65 -15.06 1.49
CA LEU A 78 -6.54 -14.18 1.13
C LEU A 78 -7.04 -12.85 0.56
N THR A 79 -8.09 -12.87 -0.26
CA THR A 79 -8.72 -11.64 -0.76
C THR A 79 -9.31 -10.83 0.40
N ARG A 80 -10.00 -11.51 1.32
CA ARG A 80 -10.55 -10.89 2.52
C ARG A 80 -9.46 -10.29 3.41
N GLU A 81 -8.34 -10.97 3.59
CA GLU A 81 -7.18 -10.45 4.33
C GLU A 81 -6.62 -9.18 3.67
N LEU A 82 -6.49 -9.16 2.33
CA LEU A 82 -6.01 -7.98 1.60
C LEU A 82 -6.96 -6.79 1.71
N LEU A 83 -8.27 -7.01 1.61
CA LEU A 83 -9.29 -5.97 1.76
C LEU A 83 -9.37 -5.46 3.22
N PHE A 84 -9.33 -6.36 4.20
CA PHE A 84 -9.36 -5.98 5.62
C PHE A 84 -8.11 -5.23 6.03
N SER A 85 -6.96 -5.65 5.52
CA SER A 85 -5.70 -4.95 5.69
C SER A 85 -5.56 -3.74 4.77
N LEU A 86 -6.57 -3.34 3.99
CA LEU A 86 -6.54 -2.24 3.03
C LEU A 86 -5.29 -2.20 2.15
N THR A 87 -4.71 -3.36 1.87
CA THR A 87 -3.63 -3.50 0.88
C THR A 87 -4.21 -3.64 -0.53
N ALA A 88 -5.47 -4.07 -0.61
CA ALA A 88 -6.39 -3.81 -1.71
C ALA A 88 -7.58 -2.97 -1.21
N VAL A 89 -8.15 -2.17 -2.10
CA VAL A 89 -9.21 -1.20 -1.81
C VAL A 89 -10.34 -1.37 -2.82
N GLU A 90 -11.57 -1.31 -2.34
CA GLU A 90 -12.78 -1.31 -3.17
C GLU A 90 -13.20 0.13 -3.48
N TYR A 91 -13.55 0.36 -4.75
CA TYR A 91 -14.10 1.60 -5.28
C TYR A 91 -15.48 1.31 -5.87
N GLU A 92 -16.31 2.35 -5.99
CA GLU A 92 -17.64 2.27 -6.59
C GLU A 92 -17.83 3.44 -7.54
N ASP A 93 -18.27 3.15 -8.75
CA ASP A 93 -18.68 4.11 -9.77
C ASP A 93 -19.97 3.66 -10.48
N GLU A 94 -20.34 4.34 -11.57
CA GLU A 94 -21.57 4.05 -12.33
C GLU A 94 -21.58 2.64 -12.96
N GLU A 95 -20.41 2.04 -13.20
CA GLU A 95 -20.27 0.69 -13.78
C GLU A 95 -20.27 -0.41 -12.72
N GLY A 96 -20.12 -0.03 -11.44
CA GLY A 96 -20.24 -0.91 -10.29
C GLY A 96 -19.02 -0.85 -9.37
N ARG A 97 -18.80 -1.95 -8.64
CA ARG A 97 -17.68 -2.07 -7.70
C ARG A 97 -16.47 -2.70 -8.38
N TRP A 98 -15.31 -2.11 -8.15
CA TRP A 98 -14.03 -2.62 -8.61
C TRP A 98 -12.98 -2.49 -7.52
N CYS A 99 -11.88 -3.22 -7.66
CA CYS A 99 -10.81 -3.22 -6.68
C CYS A 99 -9.48 -2.78 -7.28
N GLU A 100 -8.66 -2.13 -6.48
CA GLU A 100 -7.29 -1.78 -6.81
C GLU A 100 -6.35 -2.09 -5.65
N ILE A 101 -5.06 -2.20 -5.93
CA ILE A 101 -4.05 -2.13 -4.89
C ILE A 101 -4.04 -0.75 -4.21
N ASP A 102 -3.68 -0.71 -2.93
CA ASP A 102 -3.40 0.54 -2.24
C ASP A 102 -2.33 1.32 -3.03
N PRO A 103 -2.55 2.60 -3.39
CA PRO A 103 -1.57 3.39 -4.12
C PRO A 103 -0.18 3.47 -3.46
N LEU A 104 -0.12 3.39 -2.12
CA LEU A 104 1.14 3.26 -1.38
C LEU A 104 1.99 2.08 -1.88
N LEU A 105 1.34 0.97 -2.25
CA LEU A 105 1.98 -0.29 -2.64
C LEU A 105 2.30 -0.38 -4.14
N ARG A 106 1.81 0.55 -4.97
CA ARG A 106 2.07 0.54 -6.43
C ARG A 106 3.55 0.34 -6.79
N PRO A 107 4.51 1.05 -6.16
CA PRO A 107 5.93 0.83 -6.48
C PRO A 107 6.43 -0.59 -6.15
N LEU A 108 5.88 -1.23 -5.12
CA LEU A 108 6.22 -2.62 -4.79
C LEU A 108 5.63 -3.59 -5.81
N VAL A 109 4.37 -3.39 -6.19
CA VAL A 109 3.71 -4.24 -7.19
C VAL A 109 4.41 -4.13 -8.54
N GLU A 110 4.83 -2.93 -8.95
CA GLU A 110 5.66 -2.72 -10.13
C GLU A 110 6.99 -3.48 -10.03
N LYS A 111 7.68 -3.40 -8.87
CA LYS A 111 8.92 -4.13 -8.62
C LYS A 111 8.72 -5.66 -8.71
N TRP A 112 7.67 -6.20 -8.12
CA TRP A 112 7.37 -7.65 -8.18
C TRP A 112 7.04 -8.10 -9.60
N SER A 113 6.35 -7.27 -10.39
CA SER A 113 6.02 -7.61 -11.78
C SER A 113 7.24 -7.78 -12.70
N GLN A 114 8.38 -7.18 -12.32
CA GLN A 114 9.65 -7.23 -13.04
C GLN A 114 10.59 -8.35 -12.54
N SER A 115 10.26 -8.99 -11.42
CA SER A 115 11.06 -10.05 -10.79
C SER A 115 10.19 -11.30 -10.53
N PRO A 116 9.73 -11.99 -11.59
CA PRO A 116 8.82 -13.13 -11.47
C PRO A 116 9.48 -14.38 -10.86
#